data_AF-A0A7J6QV50-F1
#
_entry.id   AF-A0A7J6QV50-F1
#
_cell.length_a   1.000
_cell.length_b   1.000
_cell.length_c   1.000
_cell.angle_alpha   90.00
_cell.angle_beta   90.00
_cell.angle_gamma   90.00
#
_symmetry.space_group_name_H-M   'P 1'
#
loop_
_entity.id
_entity.type
_entity.pdbx_description
1 polymer ?
#
loop_
_entity_poly.entity_id
_entity_poly.type
_entity_poly.pdbx_seq_one_letter_code
_entity_poly.pdbx_strand_id
1 'polypeptide(L)'
;DYIKWLPSGAEQLRSLGKLTSKVNFTRETREAVAERVYKSVVVPTVAEHGNALRQRWQWEREVTAKLAAECKQVTQLIHKAQEDWERKQEQKRLKLLRENNYAEYVNMIKASKNKKLVELLEQTDKFLSELGDAVKDNKEDGCSRVTGVVDYHDALHQLREDTVEQPSNLAHGCTLLPHQLQGLRWLRSLKLNKLNGILADEMGLGKTIQVIALIASLLEDEATSNSDSPDSRYLIVVPLSTLPNWKAEFKKWLPSARVVVMRGDLTTRRQIARVLQGRQEAGTDVGYEVCLTTPEILIRETRTLSKVDWMYVIIDEGHKIKNHLSRFHIAVSAVPARHR
;
A
#
# COMPACT_ATOMS: atom_id res chain seq x y z
N ASP A 1 -105.37 35.12 -77.92
CA ASP A 1 -104.34 34.07 -77.99
C ASP A 1 -103.01 34.52 -77.39
N TYR A 2 -102.60 33.78 -76.36
CA TYR A 2 -101.23 33.47 -75.96
C TYR A 2 -100.09 34.42 -76.35
N ILE A 3 -99.56 35.13 -75.35
CA ILE A 3 -98.14 35.16 -74.91
C ILE A 3 -98.03 36.32 -73.89
N LYS A 4 -98.28 36.02 -72.61
CA LYS A 4 -97.27 35.83 -71.55
C LYS A 4 -96.70 37.15 -70.98
N TRP A 5 -97.32 37.61 -69.90
CA TRP A 5 -96.68 38.07 -68.65
C TRP A 5 -95.16 38.29 -68.77
N LEU A 6 -94.66 39.50 -69.15
CA LEU A 6 -93.21 39.83 -69.07
C LEU A 6 -92.76 41.31 -69.27
N PRO A 7 -93.54 42.40 -69.08
CA PRO A 7 -92.93 43.74 -69.02
C PRO A 7 -92.25 44.01 -67.67
N SER A 8 -92.94 43.71 -66.55
CA SER A 8 -92.44 44.02 -65.20
C SER A 8 -91.28 43.12 -64.76
N GLY A 9 -91.28 41.84 -65.13
CA GLY A 9 -90.19 40.91 -64.79
C GLY A 9 -88.92 41.14 -65.60
N ALA A 10 -89.03 41.55 -66.87
CA ALA A 10 -87.88 41.76 -67.76
C ALA A 10 -87.09 43.04 -67.43
N GLU A 11 -87.75 44.11 -66.98
CA GLU A 11 -87.08 45.30 -66.44
C GLU A 11 -86.44 45.04 -65.07
N GLN A 12 -87.14 44.31 -64.19
CA GLN A 12 -86.57 43.89 -62.91
C GLN A 12 -85.34 42.99 -63.10
N LEU A 13 -85.38 42.00 -64.00
CA LEU A 13 -84.24 41.14 -64.34
C LEU A 13 -83.07 41.91 -64.98
N ARG A 14 -83.34 42.92 -65.83
CA ARG A 14 -82.30 43.80 -66.38
C ARG A 14 -81.69 44.72 -65.33
N SER A 15 -82.49 45.24 -64.40
CA SER A 15 -82.02 46.05 -63.27
C SER A 15 -81.18 45.22 -62.29
N LEU A 16 -81.60 43.98 -62.01
CA LEU A 16 -80.83 42.99 -61.23
C LEU A 16 -79.53 42.63 -61.93
N GLY A 17 -79.53 42.40 -63.26
CA GLY A 17 -78.30 42.14 -64.02
C GLY A 17 -77.29 43.29 -63.97
N LYS A 18 -77.76 44.55 -64.04
CA LYS A 18 -76.92 45.75 -63.87
C LYS A 18 -76.41 45.92 -62.44
N LEU A 19 -77.22 45.56 -61.44
CA LEU A 19 -76.80 45.57 -60.04
C LEU A 19 -75.74 44.49 -59.79
N THR A 20 -75.95 43.27 -60.29
CA THR A 20 -75.01 42.16 -60.17
C THR A 20 -73.69 42.46 -60.87
N SER A 21 -73.70 43.07 -62.06
CA SER A 21 -72.45 43.48 -62.74
C SER A 21 -71.71 44.58 -61.98
N LYS A 22 -72.43 45.54 -61.38
CA LYS A 22 -71.84 46.59 -60.54
C LYS A 22 -71.29 46.03 -59.23
N VAL A 23 -71.97 45.06 -58.62
CA VAL A 23 -71.49 44.34 -57.43
C VAL A 23 -70.25 43.51 -57.75
N ASN A 24 -70.23 42.80 -58.89
CA ASN A 24 -69.06 42.03 -59.31
C ASN A 24 -67.87 42.93 -59.64
N PHE A 25 -68.08 44.04 -60.37
CA PHE A 25 -67.02 45.00 -60.66
C PHE A 25 -66.46 45.68 -59.39
N THR A 26 -67.33 46.03 -58.43
CA THR A 26 -66.89 46.56 -57.13
C THR A 26 -66.19 45.51 -56.27
N ARG A 27 -66.54 44.22 -56.42
CA ARG A 27 -65.82 43.11 -55.78
C ARG A 27 -64.43 42.92 -56.39
N GLU A 28 -64.33 42.85 -57.71
CA GLU A 28 -63.05 42.70 -58.45
C GLU A 28 -62.10 43.87 -58.19
N THR A 29 -62.61 45.10 -58.16
CA THR A 29 -61.79 46.29 -57.82
C THR A 29 -61.34 46.28 -56.36
N ARG A 30 -62.18 45.83 -55.42
CA ARG A 30 -61.78 45.63 -54.01
C ARG A 30 -60.73 44.54 -53.87
N GLU A 31 -60.86 43.44 -54.60
CA GLU A 31 -59.88 42.35 -54.65
C GLU A 31 -58.54 42.85 -55.21
N ALA A 32 -58.55 43.61 -56.32
CA ALA A 32 -57.34 44.19 -56.90
C ALA A 32 -56.66 45.22 -55.98
N VAL A 33 -57.44 46.05 -55.28
CA VAL A 33 -56.91 46.98 -54.27
C VAL A 33 -56.34 46.22 -53.07
N ALA A 34 -57.03 45.18 -52.59
CA ALA A 34 -56.56 44.33 -51.51
C ALA A 34 -55.26 43.60 -51.88
N GLU A 35 -55.14 43.08 -53.10
CA GLU A 35 -53.91 42.47 -53.61
C GLU A 35 -52.76 43.48 -53.69
N ARG A 36 -53.05 44.71 -54.12
CA ARG A 36 -52.07 45.80 -54.17
C ARG A 36 -51.58 46.19 -52.77
N VAL A 37 -52.48 46.35 -51.81
CA VAL A 37 -52.15 46.65 -50.40
C VAL A 37 -51.38 45.49 -49.76
N TYR A 38 -51.76 44.24 -50.03
CA TYR A 38 -51.05 43.06 -49.54
C TYR A 38 -49.61 43.04 -50.05
N LYS A 39 -49.40 43.28 -51.35
CA LYS A 39 -48.06 43.33 -51.96
C LYS A 39 -47.23 44.54 -51.51
N SER A 40 -47.84 45.70 -51.29
CA SER A 40 -47.09 46.92 -50.94
C SER A 40 -46.87 47.13 -49.45
N VAL A 41 -47.68 46.52 -48.57
CA VAL A 41 -47.60 46.72 -47.11
C VAL A 41 -47.28 45.43 -46.37
N VAL A 42 -48.03 44.36 -46.61
CA VAL A 42 -47.89 43.10 -45.83
C VAL A 42 -46.60 42.38 -46.20
N VAL A 43 -46.27 42.24 -47.49
CA VAL A 43 -45.05 41.55 -47.92
C VAL A 43 -43.77 42.25 -47.43
N PRO A 44 -43.63 43.59 -47.54
CA PRO A 44 -42.45 44.30 -47.02
C PRO A 44 -42.34 44.23 -45.49
N THR A 45 -43.45 44.36 -44.75
CA THR A 45 -43.42 44.28 -43.27
C THR A 45 -43.04 42.88 -42.77
N VAL A 46 -43.52 41.82 -43.41
CA VAL A 46 -43.10 40.44 -43.11
C VAL A 46 -41.62 40.23 -43.45
N ALA A 47 -41.14 40.78 -44.57
CA ALA A 47 -39.73 40.72 -44.95
C ALA A 47 -38.83 41.48 -43.96
N GLU A 48 -39.26 42.66 -43.51
CA GLU A 48 -38.58 43.47 -42.50
C GLU A 48 -38.52 42.76 -41.14
N HIS A 49 -39.64 42.18 -40.68
CA HIS A 49 -39.67 41.37 -39.48
C HIS A 49 -38.75 40.15 -39.59
N GLY A 50 -38.74 39.48 -40.74
CA GLY A 50 -37.81 38.37 -41.03
C GLY A 50 -36.33 38.80 -41.00
N ASN A 51 -36.02 40.01 -41.48
CA ASN A 51 -34.68 40.60 -41.37
C ASN A 51 -34.32 40.91 -39.92
N ALA A 52 -35.24 41.48 -39.14
CA ALA A 52 -35.03 41.79 -37.72
C ALA A 52 -34.79 40.51 -36.89
N LEU A 53 -35.52 39.42 -37.15
CA LEU A 53 -35.29 38.12 -36.52
C LEU A 53 -33.91 37.55 -36.88
N ARG A 54 -33.49 37.66 -38.15
CA ARG A 54 -32.15 37.24 -38.58
C ARG A 54 -31.05 38.05 -37.89
N GLN A 55 -31.20 39.37 -37.80
CA GLN A 55 -30.25 40.23 -37.11
C GLN A 55 -30.17 39.92 -35.62
N ARG A 56 -31.32 39.70 -34.97
CA ARG A 56 -31.36 39.29 -33.56
C ARG A 56 -30.67 37.94 -33.35
N TRP A 57 -30.94 36.95 -34.19
CA TRP A 57 -30.28 35.64 -34.12
C TRP A 57 -28.76 35.74 -34.33
N GLN A 58 -28.31 36.57 -35.30
CA GLN A 58 -26.89 36.83 -35.51
C GLN A 58 -26.26 37.47 -34.28
N TRP A 59 -26.90 38.48 -33.71
CA TRP A 59 -26.43 39.14 -32.49
C TRP A 59 -26.37 38.19 -31.28
N GLU A 60 -27.41 37.40 -31.03
CA GLU A 60 -27.44 36.40 -29.96
C GLU A 60 -26.31 35.37 -30.12
N ARG A 61 -26.04 34.94 -31.36
CA ARG A 61 -24.95 34.02 -31.68
C ARG A 61 -23.57 34.66 -31.46
N GLU A 62 -23.38 35.92 -31.82
CA GLU A 62 -22.15 36.66 -31.57
C GLU A 62 -21.89 36.86 -30.06
N VAL A 63 -22.90 37.24 -29.30
CA VAL A 63 -22.81 37.39 -27.83
C VAL A 63 -22.46 36.05 -27.18
N THR A 64 -23.14 34.98 -27.58
CA THR A 64 -22.87 33.63 -27.07
C THR A 64 -21.46 33.18 -27.42
N ALA A 65 -20.98 33.45 -28.63
CA ALA A 65 -19.62 33.13 -29.05
C ALA A 65 -18.56 33.91 -28.26
N LYS A 66 -18.79 35.19 -27.98
CA LYS A 66 -17.92 36.02 -27.13
C LYS A 66 -17.86 35.48 -25.71
N LEU A 67 -19.01 35.19 -25.10
CA LEU A 67 -19.08 34.60 -23.77
C LEU A 67 -18.35 33.25 -23.69
N ALA A 68 -18.55 32.38 -24.68
CA ALA A 68 -17.86 31.07 -24.73
C ALA A 68 -16.33 31.22 -24.83
N ALA A 69 -15.86 32.21 -25.59
CA ALA A 69 -14.44 32.52 -25.71
C ALA A 69 -13.85 33.00 -24.37
N GLU A 70 -14.53 33.91 -23.66
CA GLU A 70 -14.11 34.39 -22.34
C GLU A 70 -14.12 33.26 -21.30
N CYS A 71 -15.18 32.45 -21.24
CA CYS A 71 -15.25 31.29 -20.35
C CYS A 71 -14.10 30.30 -20.61
N LYS A 72 -13.74 30.07 -21.87
CA LYS A 72 -12.60 29.21 -22.24
C LYS A 72 -11.28 29.78 -21.73
N GLN A 73 -11.06 31.09 -21.87
CA GLN A 73 -9.85 31.75 -21.37
C GLN A 73 -9.74 31.65 -19.84
N VAL A 74 -10.83 31.93 -19.11
CA VAL A 74 -10.87 31.81 -17.65
C VAL A 74 -10.57 30.38 -17.22
N THR A 75 -11.19 29.39 -17.87
CA THR A 75 -10.96 27.97 -17.58
C THR A 75 -9.49 27.59 -17.80
N GLN A 76 -8.87 28.05 -18.89
CA GLN A 76 -7.43 27.82 -19.15
C GLN A 76 -6.54 28.45 -18.08
N LEU A 77 -6.86 29.65 -17.60
CA LEU A 77 -6.12 30.30 -16.52
C LEU A 77 -6.23 29.54 -15.20
N ILE A 78 -7.43 29.03 -14.88
CA ILE A 78 -7.65 28.19 -13.69
C ILE A 78 -6.80 26.92 -13.79
N HIS A 79 -6.84 26.22 -14.93
CA HIS A 79 -6.02 25.03 -15.13
C HIS A 79 -4.53 25.31 -15.02
N LYS A 80 -4.04 26.39 -15.63
CA LYS A 80 -2.62 26.79 -15.53
C LYS A 80 -2.23 27.13 -14.09
N ALA A 81 -3.07 27.86 -13.36
CA ALA A 81 -2.82 28.19 -11.97
C ALA A 81 -2.79 26.93 -11.09
N GLN A 82 -3.64 25.95 -11.39
CA GLN A 82 -3.66 24.67 -10.69
C GLN A 82 -2.39 23.85 -10.98
N GLU A 83 -1.97 23.74 -12.24
CA GLU A 83 -0.72 23.06 -12.62
C GLU A 83 0.50 23.70 -11.96
N ASP A 84 0.58 25.04 -11.95
CA ASP A 84 1.68 25.77 -11.32
C ASP A 84 1.69 25.59 -9.79
N TRP A 85 0.51 25.50 -9.17
CA TRP A 85 0.38 25.17 -7.75
C TRP A 85 0.85 23.75 -7.46
N GLU A 86 0.45 22.77 -8.25
CA GLU A 86 0.87 21.37 -8.13
C GLU A 86 2.38 21.23 -8.32
N ARG A 87 2.97 21.89 -9.33
CA ARG A 87 4.43 21.94 -9.53
C ARG A 87 5.17 22.51 -8.33
N LYS A 88 4.66 23.59 -7.73
CA LYS A 88 5.27 24.20 -6.52
C LYS A 88 5.18 23.26 -5.32
N GLN A 89 4.08 22.52 -5.15
CA GLN A 89 3.95 21.52 -4.10
C GLN A 89 4.93 20.37 -4.30
N GLU A 90 5.07 19.85 -5.52
CA GLU A 90 6.00 18.77 -5.83
C GLU A 90 7.46 19.21 -5.64
N GLN A 91 7.82 20.43 -6.06
CA GLN A 91 9.16 20.98 -5.81
C GLN A 91 9.47 21.10 -4.31
N LYS A 92 8.50 21.56 -3.50
CA LYS A 92 8.67 21.60 -2.04
C LYS A 92 8.83 20.20 -1.46
N ARG A 93 8.02 19.25 -1.92
CA ARG A 93 8.11 17.84 -1.52
C ARG A 93 9.48 17.25 -1.81
N LEU A 94 9.98 17.43 -3.03
CA LEU A 94 11.30 16.97 -3.45
C LEU A 94 12.43 17.66 -2.68
N LYS A 95 12.28 18.96 -2.38
CA LYS A 95 13.26 19.70 -1.57
C LYS A 95 13.34 19.12 -0.14
N LEU A 96 12.21 18.88 0.51
CA LEU A 96 12.16 18.29 1.85
C LEU A 96 12.77 16.88 1.89
N LEU A 97 12.50 16.07 0.87
CA LEU A 97 13.11 14.74 0.71
C LEU A 97 14.63 14.83 0.52
N ARG A 98 15.11 15.79 -0.26
CA ARG A 98 16.55 16.00 -0.48
C ARG A 98 17.27 16.50 0.78
N GLU A 99 16.58 17.27 1.61
CA GLU A 99 17.09 17.81 2.87
C GLU A 99 16.95 16.81 4.05
N ASN A 100 16.45 15.59 3.80
CA ASN A 100 16.17 14.56 4.80
C ASN A 100 15.31 15.06 5.99
N ASN A 101 14.49 16.09 5.78
CA ASN A 101 13.63 16.65 6.81
C ASN A 101 12.28 15.92 6.83
N TYR A 102 12.28 14.72 7.42
CA TYR A 102 11.11 13.83 7.46
C TYR A 102 9.93 14.42 8.25
N ALA A 103 10.20 15.20 9.30
CA ALA A 103 9.15 15.78 10.15
C ALA A 103 8.29 16.79 9.38
N GLU A 104 8.92 17.71 8.66
CA GLU A 104 8.20 18.65 7.81
C GLU A 104 7.48 17.96 6.64
N TYR A 105 8.08 16.91 6.08
CA TYR A 105 7.46 16.11 5.03
C TYR A 105 6.18 15.40 5.51
N VAL A 106 6.20 14.78 6.68
CA VAL A 106 5.02 14.13 7.27
C VAL A 106 3.92 15.16 7.58
N ASN A 107 4.28 16.31 8.15
CA ASN A 107 3.32 17.40 8.39
C ASN A 107 2.69 17.91 7.10
N MET A 108 3.48 18.04 6.02
CA MET A 108 2.99 18.41 4.69
C MET A 108 2.05 17.33 4.11
N ILE A 109 2.33 16.04 4.31
CA ILE A 109 1.43 14.95 3.92
C ILE A 109 0.12 14.98 4.71
N LYS A 110 0.19 15.18 6.02
CA LYS A 110 -1.00 15.31 6.89
C LYS A 110 -1.87 16.50 6.49
N ALA A 111 -1.26 17.60 6.05
CA ALA A 111 -1.95 18.75 5.49
C ALA A 111 -2.46 18.53 4.04
N SER A 112 -1.93 17.53 3.34
CA SER A 112 -2.31 17.21 1.97
C SER A 112 -3.64 16.45 1.92
N LYS A 113 -4.43 16.69 0.87
CA LYS A 113 -5.73 16.04 0.65
C LYS A 113 -5.63 14.57 0.21
N ASN A 114 -4.43 13.97 0.20
CA ASN A 114 -4.27 12.59 -0.22
C ASN A 114 -4.74 11.63 0.89
N LYS A 115 -6.06 11.40 0.93
CA LYS A 115 -6.74 10.58 1.92
C LYS A 115 -6.08 9.22 2.13
N LYS A 116 -5.60 8.59 1.05
CA LYS A 116 -4.98 7.27 1.10
C LYS A 116 -3.65 7.26 1.85
N LEU A 117 -2.81 8.29 1.67
CA LEU A 117 -1.53 8.38 2.38
C LEU A 117 -1.72 8.67 3.86
N VAL A 118 -2.69 9.53 4.20
CA VAL A 118 -3.05 9.82 5.59
C VAL A 118 -3.60 8.56 6.27
N GLU A 119 -4.52 7.84 5.62
CA GLU A 119 -5.09 6.59 6.14
C GLU A 119 -4.01 5.52 6.37
N LEU A 120 -3.07 5.35 5.43
CA LEU A 120 -1.96 4.40 5.60
C LEU A 120 -1.06 4.79 6.78
N LEU A 121 -0.80 6.08 6.96
CA LEU A 121 0.02 6.60 8.05
C LEU A 121 -0.68 6.39 9.41
N GLU A 122 -1.99 6.63 9.48
CA GLU A 122 -2.80 6.35 10.68
C GLU A 122 -2.87 4.86 11.00
N GLN A 123 -3.02 4.00 9.98
CA GLN A 123 -3.00 2.54 10.15
C GLN A 123 -1.64 2.06 10.66
N THR A 124 -0.53 2.61 10.16
CA THR A 124 0.82 2.27 10.63
C THR A 124 1.06 2.78 12.05
N ASP A 125 0.67 4.02 12.37
CA ASP A 125 0.78 4.58 13.73
C ASP A 125 -0.01 3.74 14.73
N LYS A 126 -1.23 3.30 14.37
CA LYS A 126 -2.05 2.41 15.22
C LYS A 126 -1.37 1.06 15.44
N PHE A 127 -0.90 0.42 14.36
CA PHE A 127 -0.21 -0.86 14.45
C PHE A 127 1.05 -0.77 15.33
N LEU A 128 1.81 0.32 15.22
CA LEU A 128 3.02 0.52 16.02
C LEU A 128 2.71 0.84 17.49
N SER A 129 1.60 1.53 17.77
CA SER A 129 1.12 1.68 19.15
C SER A 129 0.74 0.33 19.74
N GLU A 130 -0.01 -0.49 18.99
CA GLU A 130 -0.38 -1.85 19.42
C GLU A 130 0.86 -2.73 19.65
N LEU A 131 1.85 -2.66 18.75
CA LEU A 131 3.11 -3.37 18.90
C LEU A 131 3.90 -2.87 20.11
N GLY A 132 3.98 -1.55 20.31
CA GLY A 132 4.65 -0.94 21.44
C GLY A 132 3.99 -1.30 22.77
N ASP A 133 2.67 -1.39 22.81
CA ASP A 133 1.93 -1.82 23.99
C ASP A 133 2.08 -3.33 24.25
N ALA A 134 2.06 -4.17 23.20
CA ALA A 134 2.37 -5.61 23.33
C ALA A 134 3.81 -5.85 23.82
N VAL A 135 4.77 -4.99 23.44
CA VAL A 135 6.14 -5.04 23.98
C VAL A 135 6.17 -4.63 25.45
N LYS A 136 5.33 -3.68 25.89
CA LYS A 136 5.21 -3.29 27.31
C LYS A 136 4.53 -4.37 28.14
N ASP A 137 3.47 -5.01 27.65
CA ASP A 137 2.75 -6.07 28.36
C ASP A 137 3.65 -7.30 28.61
N ASN A 138 4.65 -7.49 27.75
CA ASN A 138 5.69 -8.50 27.94
C ASN A 138 6.80 -8.05 28.91
N LYS A 139 6.77 -6.85 29.49
CA LYS A 139 7.75 -6.33 30.46
C LYS A 139 7.09 -6.17 31.84
N GLU A 140 7.67 -6.76 32.88
CA GLU A 140 7.34 -6.39 34.26
C GLU A 140 8.04 -5.06 34.59
N ASP A 141 7.22 -4.06 34.96
CA ASP A 141 7.51 -2.74 35.51
C ASP A 141 8.59 -1.83 34.88
N GLY A 142 8.12 -0.69 34.37
CA GLY A 142 8.89 0.55 34.28
C GLY A 142 9.24 1.01 32.85
N CYS A 143 8.33 1.73 32.19
CA CYS A 143 8.74 2.61 31.09
C CYS A 143 7.84 3.85 30.93
N SER A 144 8.48 5.01 30.81
CA SER A 144 7.87 6.33 30.62
C SER A 144 7.24 6.49 29.22
N ARG A 145 6.13 7.22 29.14
CA ARG A 145 5.47 7.57 27.86
C ARG A 145 6.41 8.46 27.05
N VAL A 146 6.97 7.93 25.96
CA VAL A 146 7.63 8.75 24.95
C VAL A 146 6.56 9.46 24.13
N THR A 147 6.34 10.74 24.42
CA THR A 147 5.43 11.63 23.69
C THR A 147 6.23 12.48 22.69
N GLY A 148 6.05 12.23 21.39
CA GLY A 148 6.65 13.02 20.30
C GLY A 148 6.31 12.38 18.95
N VAL A 149 6.58 13.07 17.84
CA VAL A 149 6.57 12.45 16.49
C VAL A 149 7.73 11.46 16.48
N VAL A 150 7.44 10.22 16.83
CA VAL A 150 8.45 9.23 17.21
C VAL A 150 9.19 8.78 15.95
N ASP A 151 10.52 8.87 15.96
CA ASP A 151 11.32 8.06 15.05
C ASP A 151 11.02 6.60 15.39
N TYR A 152 10.30 5.92 14.50
CA TYR A 152 9.78 4.57 14.73
C TYR A 152 10.88 3.60 15.17
N HIS A 153 12.11 3.85 14.73
CA HIS A 153 13.30 3.10 15.13
C HIS A 153 13.64 3.25 16.63
N ASP A 154 13.51 4.46 17.18
CA ASP A 154 13.75 4.73 18.61
C ASP A 154 12.62 4.21 19.50
N ALA A 155 11.38 4.20 19.00
CA ALA A 155 10.24 3.63 19.72
C ALA A 155 10.36 2.12 19.96
N LEU A 156 10.83 1.38 18.95
CA LEU A 156 10.92 -0.08 18.97
C LEU A 156 12.21 -0.59 19.61
N HIS A 157 13.31 0.15 19.44
CA HIS A 157 14.61 -0.18 20.02
C HIS A 157 14.88 0.68 21.27
N GLN A 158 13.99 0.62 22.26
CA GLN A 158 14.16 1.35 23.53
C GLN A 158 15.35 0.81 24.33
N LEU A 159 15.48 -0.51 24.37
CA LEU A 159 16.63 -1.18 24.96
C LEU A 159 17.68 -1.40 23.87
N ARG A 160 18.78 -0.65 23.98
CA ARG A 160 19.97 -0.80 23.14
C ARG A 160 21.17 -1.05 24.03
N GLU A 161 22.00 -1.96 23.58
CA GLU A 161 23.36 -2.06 24.07
C GLU A 161 24.24 -1.36 23.04
N ASP A 162 24.60 -0.11 23.31
CA ASP A 162 25.39 0.69 22.38
C ASP A 162 26.84 0.17 22.25
N THR A 163 27.27 -0.68 23.19
CA THR A 163 28.60 -1.28 23.29
C THR A 163 28.60 -2.79 23.14
N VAL A 164 27.87 -3.34 22.16
CA VAL A 164 28.07 -4.77 21.81
C VAL A 164 29.44 -4.91 21.15
N GLU A 165 30.29 -5.67 21.82
CA GLU A 165 31.58 -6.14 21.30
C GLU A 165 31.42 -7.53 20.68
N GLN A 166 32.47 -7.97 19.98
CA GLN A 166 32.49 -9.31 19.44
C GLN A 166 32.52 -10.34 20.59
N PRO A 167 31.68 -11.40 20.55
CA PRO A 167 31.66 -12.45 21.57
C PRO A 167 33.03 -13.12 21.74
N SER A 168 33.46 -13.32 22.99
CA SER A 168 34.81 -13.84 23.29
C SER A 168 34.96 -15.33 22.98
N ASN A 169 33.84 -16.04 22.91
CA ASN A 169 33.77 -17.48 22.61
C ASN A 169 33.85 -17.80 21.10
N LEU A 170 33.94 -16.80 20.23
CA LEU A 170 34.25 -17.02 18.82
C LEU A 170 35.70 -17.48 18.63
N ALA A 171 35.93 -18.30 17.60
CA ALA A 171 37.24 -18.88 17.33
C ALA A 171 38.34 -17.81 17.15
N HIS A 172 39.50 -18.05 17.77
CA HIS A 172 40.66 -17.17 17.65
C HIS A 172 41.06 -16.97 16.17
N GLY A 173 41.21 -15.70 15.77
CA GLY A 173 41.55 -15.31 14.39
C GLY A 173 40.35 -15.05 13.48
N CYS A 174 39.12 -15.24 13.96
CA CYS A 174 37.91 -14.83 13.25
C CYS A 174 37.43 -13.49 13.79
N THR A 175 37.47 -12.43 12.97
CA THR A 175 37.00 -11.09 13.36
C THR A 175 35.75 -10.70 12.57
N LEU A 176 34.73 -10.18 13.25
CA LEU A 176 33.52 -9.68 12.60
C LEU A 176 33.81 -8.39 11.81
N LEU A 177 33.21 -8.28 10.61
CA LEU A 177 33.26 -7.04 9.84
C LEU A 177 32.39 -5.96 10.52
N PRO A 178 32.67 -4.66 10.32
CA PRO A 178 31.93 -3.58 10.98
C PRO A 178 30.41 -3.64 10.76
N HIS A 179 29.96 -3.97 9.54
CA HIS A 179 28.53 -4.11 9.25
C HIS A 179 27.91 -5.35 9.93
N GLN A 180 28.69 -6.41 10.13
CA GLN A 180 28.23 -7.61 10.85
C GLN A 180 28.09 -7.35 12.35
N LEU A 181 28.98 -6.55 12.92
CA LEU A 181 28.87 -6.09 14.30
C LEU A 181 27.63 -5.19 14.49
N GLN A 182 27.34 -4.32 13.51
CA GLN A 182 26.11 -3.54 13.52
C GLN A 182 24.85 -4.43 13.40
N GLY A 183 24.90 -5.47 12.56
CA GLY A 183 23.84 -6.48 12.46
C GLY A 183 23.64 -7.24 13.77
N LEU A 184 24.72 -7.62 14.46
CA LEU A 184 24.68 -8.26 15.77
C LEU A 184 24.04 -7.35 16.83
N ARG A 185 24.42 -6.07 16.88
CA ARG A 185 23.80 -5.06 17.77
C ARG A 185 22.30 -4.97 17.55
N TRP A 186 21.90 -4.92 16.29
CA TRP A 186 20.48 -4.87 15.93
C TRP A 186 19.74 -6.13 16.38
N LEU A 187 20.29 -7.32 16.13
CA LEU A 187 19.71 -8.60 16.56
C LEU A 187 19.61 -8.71 18.09
N ARG A 188 20.62 -8.27 18.84
CA ARG A 188 20.58 -8.23 20.32
C ARG A 188 19.49 -7.27 20.81
N SER A 189 19.35 -6.10 20.19
CA SER A 189 18.27 -5.17 20.53
C SER A 189 16.88 -5.77 20.29
N LEU A 190 16.70 -6.57 19.24
CA LEU A 190 15.43 -7.29 19.01
C LEU A 190 15.13 -8.30 20.13
N LYS A 191 16.13 -9.07 20.59
CA LYS A 191 15.97 -9.98 21.74
C LYS A 191 15.49 -9.22 22.98
N LEU A 192 16.19 -8.13 23.33
CA LEU A 192 15.89 -7.34 24.54
C LEU A 192 14.48 -6.74 24.50
N ASN A 193 14.02 -6.35 23.33
CA ASN A 193 12.67 -5.80 23.13
C ASN A 193 11.62 -6.88 22.83
N LYS A 194 11.97 -8.17 22.88
CA LYS A 194 11.07 -9.30 22.58
C LYS A 194 10.42 -9.21 21.19
N LEU A 195 11.18 -8.68 20.24
CA LEU A 195 10.80 -8.55 18.83
C LEU A 195 11.45 -9.65 18.00
N ASN A 196 10.75 -10.04 16.93
CA ASN A 196 11.28 -10.91 15.88
C ASN A 196 11.91 -10.07 14.77
N GLY A 197 12.78 -10.66 13.97
CA GLY A 197 13.58 -9.93 12.97
C GLY A 197 13.65 -10.61 11.61
N ILE A 198 13.88 -9.80 10.57
CA ILE A 198 14.23 -10.30 9.23
C ILE A 198 15.55 -9.65 8.82
N LEU A 199 16.60 -10.47 8.64
CA LEU A 199 17.86 -10.02 8.06
C LEU A 199 17.71 -9.92 6.53
N ALA A 200 17.56 -8.68 6.04
CA ALA A 200 17.35 -8.37 4.62
C ALA A 200 18.63 -7.91 3.90
N ASP A 201 19.80 -8.14 4.49
CA ASP A 201 21.11 -7.84 3.91
C ASP A 201 21.30 -8.52 2.54
N GLU A 202 22.06 -7.88 1.65
CA GLU A 202 22.46 -8.43 0.35
C GLU A 202 23.12 -9.82 0.48
N MET A 203 23.02 -10.63 -0.57
CA MET A 203 23.67 -11.94 -0.62
C MET A 203 25.20 -11.77 -0.51
N GLY A 204 25.84 -12.62 0.30
CA GLY A 204 27.30 -12.56 0.50
C GLY A 204 27.80 -11.69 1.65
N LEU A 205 26.94 -10.91 2.32
CA LEU A 205 27.34 -10.07 3.46
C LEU A 205 27.61 -10.83 4.78
N GLY A 206 27.45 -12.16 4.78
CA GLY A 206 27.74 -13.02 5.92
C GLY A 206 26.61 -13.11 6.95
N LYS A 207 25.34 -13.15 6.51
CA LYS A 207 24.16 -13.37 7.38
C LYS A 207 24.32 -14.60 8.28
N THR A 208 24.88 -15.70 7.75
CA THR A 208 25.20 -16.90 8.53
C THR A 208 26.13 -16.59 9.71
N ILE A 209 27.16 -15.77 9.48
CA ILE A 209 28.13 -15.38 10.51
C ILE A 209 27.46 -14.47 11.56
N GLN A 210 26.61 -13.54 11.13
CA GLN A 210 25.84 -12.69 12.06
C GLN A 210 24.95 -13.53 12.98
N VAL A 211 24.29 -14.56 12.46
CA VAL A 211 23.46 -15.50 13.25
C VAL A 211 24.32 -16.33 14.21
N ILE A 212 25.47 -16.84 13.76
CA ILE A 212 26.39 -17.58 14.64
C ILE A 212 26.92 -16.67 15.75
N ALA A 213 27.27 -15.42 15.42
CA ALA A 213 27.71 -14.43 16.40
C ALA A 213 26.61 -14.08 17.39
N LEU A 214 25.35 -14.01 16.96
CA LEU A 214 24.21 -13.86 17.87
C LEU A 214 24.17 -15.02 18.87
N ILE A 215 24.12 -16.26 18.39
CA ILE A 215 24.07 -17.45 19.26
C ILE A 215 25.27 -17.47 20.22
N ALA A 216 26.47 -17.22 19.71
CA ALA A 216 27.70 -17.15 20.50
C ALA A 216 27.55 -16.14 21.65
N SER A 217 27.07 -14.94 21.35
CA SER A 217 26.87 -13.87 22.33
C SER A 217 25.85 -14.25 23.41
N LEU A 218 24.77 -14.96 23.04
CA LEU A 218 23.74 -15.38 23.98
C LEU A 218 24.22 -16.48 24.92
N LEU A 219 25.00 -17.43 24.41
CA LEU A 219 25.61 -18.49 25.21
C LEU A 219 26.63 -17.92 26.21
N GLU A 220 27.36 -16.87 25.84
CA GLU A 220 28.29 -16.17 26.72
C GLU A 220 27.57 -15.42 27.86
N ASP A 221 26.47 -14.74 27.54
CA ASP A 221 25.62 -14.07 28.53
C ASP A 221 25.04 -15.08 29.54
N GLU A 222 24.61 -16.25 29.07
CA GLU A 222 24.08 -17.35 29.90
C GLU A 222 25.15 -18.00 30.77
N ALA A 223 26.37 -18.18 30.25
CA ALA A 223 27.48 -18.71 31.06
C ALA A 223 27.88 -17.75 32.20
N THR A 224 27.68 -16.44 32.01
CA THR A 224 28.04 -15.40 32.98
C THR A 224 26.92 -15.16 34.00
N SER A 225 25.68 -15.16 33.54
CA SER A 225 24.51 -15.09 34.41
C SER A 225 24.18 -16.49 34.90
N ASN A 226 24.66 -16.87 36.10
CA ASN A 226 24.35 -18.12 36.82
C ASN A 226 22.83 -18.29 37.13
N SER A 227 21.96 -18.07 36.14
CA SER A 227 20.53 -18.14 36.25
C SER A 227 20.08 -19.58 36.04
N ASP A 228 19.16 -20.05 36.87
CA ASP A 228 18.51 -21.36 36.80
C ASP A 228 17.63 -21.53 35.53
N SER A 229 17.81 -20.70 34.50
CA SER A 229 17.06 -20.83 33.25
C SER A 229 17.55 -22.03 32.45
N PRO A 230 16.63 -22.82 31.85
CA PRO A 230 16.97 -24.03 31.13
C PRO A 230 17.89 -23.73 29.95
N ASP A 231 18.86 -24.64 29.69
CA ASP A 231 19.77 -24.62 28.53
C ASP A 231 19.08 -24.04 27.29
N SER A 232 19.48 -22.84 26.85
CA SER A 232 18.90 -22.24 25.67
C SER A 232 19.22 -23.07 24.45
N ARG A 233 18.15 -23.46 23.74
CA ARG A 233 18.24 -24.28 22.53
C ARG A 233 17.85 -23.47 21.31
N TYR A 234 18.61 -23.65 20.25
CA TYR A 234 18.48 -22.91 19.00
C TYR A 234 18.13 -23.88 17.87
N LEU A 235 17.03 -23.63 17.17
CA LEU A 235 16.65 -24.39 15.97
C LEU A 235 16.97 -23.55 14.74
N ILE A 236 17.74 -24.10 13.81
CA ILE A 236 18.03 -23.45 12.53
C ILE A 236 17.54 -24.33 11.40
N VAL A 237 16.61 -23.78 10.61
CA VAL A 237 16.02 -24.44 9.46
C VAL A 237 16.70 -23.93 8.21
N VAL A 238 17.42 -24.80 7.52
CA VAL A 238 18.26 -24.44 6.37
C VAL A 238 17.93 -25.30 5.15
N PRO A 239 18.01 -24.76 3.92
CA PRO A 239 17.97 -25.58 2.71
C PRO A 239 18.99 -26.72 2.74
N LEU A 240 18.63 -27.87 2.16
CA LEU A 240 19.53 -29.03 2.12
C LEU A 240 20.88 -28.72 1.44
N SER A 241 20.88 -27.81 0.47
CA SER A 241 22.08 -27.37 -0.25
C SER A 241 23.04 -26.54 0.60
N THR A 242 22.53 -25.73 1.54
CA THR A 242 23.35 -24.85 2.39
C THR A 242 23.71 -25.49 3.73
N LEU A 243 23.08 -26.60 4.11
CA LEU A 243 23.35 -27.32 5.35
C LEU A 243 24.84 -27.67 5.57
N PRO A 244 25.60 -28.18 4.58
CA PRO A 244 27.03 -28.43 4.75
C PRO A 244 27.82 -27.16 5.06
N ASN A 245 27.44 -26.03 4.45
CA ASN A 245 28.05 -24.74 4.68
C ASN A 245 27.82 -24.29 6.12
N TRP A 246 26.57 -24.32 6.60
CA TRP A 246 26.25 -24.02 8.00
C TRP A 246 27.07 -24.86 8.99
N LYS A 247 27.19 -26.17 8.73
CA LYS A 247 28.02 -27.05 9.58
C LYS A 247 29.50 -26.65 9.59
N ALA A 248 30.05 -26.29 8.42
CA ALA A 248 31.43 -25.85 8.29
C ALA A 248 31.68 -24.51 9.00
N GLU A 249 30.75 -23.55 8.85
CA GLU A 249 30.84 -22.24 9.50
C GLU A 249 30.73 -22.36 11.03
N PHE A 250 29.82 -23.18 11.57
CA PHE A 250 29.77 -23.44 13.01
C PHE A 250 31.09 -24.03 13.52
N LYS A 251 31.65 -25.03 12.83
CA LYS A 251 32.93 -25.63 13.20
C LYS A 251 34.10 -24.63 13.15
N LYS A 252 34.04 -23.67 12.23
CA LYS A 252 35.07 -22.65 12.04
C LYS A 252 34.95 -21.49 13.04
N TRP A 253 33.75 -20.94 13.21
CA TRP A 253 33.51 -19.72 13.99
C TRP A 253 33.17 -19.98 15.45
N LEU A 254 32.48 -21.07 15.77
CA LEU A 254 32.05 -21.40 17.13
C LEU A 254 32.27 -22.90 17.42
N PRO A 255 33.53 -23.37 17.49
CA PRO A 255 33.85 -24.78 17.69
C PRO A 255 33.44 -25.32 19.06
N SER A 256 33.24 -24.44 20.04
CA SER A 256 32.74 -24.78 21.38
C SER A 256 31.27 -25.19 21.39
N ALA A 257 30.48 -24.77 20.40
CA ALA A 257 29.05 -25.05 20.38
C ALA A 257 28.72 -26.50 20.00
N ARG A 258 27.78 -27.10 20.72
CA ARG A 258 27.30 -28.46 20.47
C ARG A 258 26.19 -28.45 19.41
N VAL A 259 26.57 -28.71 18.17
CA VAL A 259 25.68 -28.71 17.01
C VAL A 259 25.25 -30.13 16.61
N VAL A 260 23.93 -30.37 16.61
CA VAL A 260 23.31 -31.61 16.14
C VAL A 260 22.62 -31.37 14.79
N VAL A 261 22.79 -32.29 13.85
CA VAL A 261 22.14 -32.22 12.53
C VAL A 261 21.04 -33.27 12.44
N MET A 262 19.77 -32.85 12.43
CA MET A 262 18.64 -33.76 12.29
C MET A 262 18.45 -34.19 10.84
N ARG A 263 19.22 -35.20 10.42
CA ARG A 263 19.15 -35.81 9.09
C ARG A 263 19.31 -37.32 9.17
N GLY A 264 18.93 -38.00 8.10
CA GLY A 264 19.24 -39.41 7.88
C GLY A 264 17.98 -40.25 7.81
N ASP A 265 18.19 -41.56 7.92
CA ASP A 265 17.13 -42.54 8.03
C ASP A 265 16.28 -42.37 9.31
N LEU A 266 15.22 -43.16 9.43
CA LEU A 266 14.32 -43.08 10.57
C LEU A 266 15.02 -43.42 11.90
N THR A 267 15.95 -44.37 11.87
CA THR A 267 16.74 -44.83 13.03
C THR A 267 17.62 -43.71 13.58
N THR A 268 18.40 -43.04 12.72
CA THR A 268 19.24 -41.90 13.11
C THR A 268 18.39 -40.77 13.66
N ARG A 269 17.28 -40.43 12.98
CA ARG A 269 16.38 -39.35 13.42
C ARG A 269 15.71 -39.66 14.76
N ARG A 270 15.35 -40.92 15.04
CA ARG A 270 14.82 -41.34 16.35
C ARG A 270 15.86 -41.23 17.47
N GLN A 271 17.11 -41.56 17.18
CA GLN A 271 18.19 -41.39 18.16
C GLN A 271 18.40 -39.91 18.48
N ILE A 272 18.45 -39.05 17.45
CA ILE A 272 18.53 -37.60 17.62
C ILE A 272 17.31 -37.08 18.40
N ALA A 273 16.10 -37.54 18.08
CA ALA A 273 14.88 -37.15 18.80
C ALA A 273 14.94 -37.47 20.30
N ARG A 274 15.58 -38.57 20.70
CA ARG A 274 15.79 -38.90 22.12
C ARG A 274 16.77 -37.95 22.79
N VAL A 275 17.87 -37.64 22.10
CA VAL A 275 18.85 -36.62 22.54
C VAL A 275 18.17 -35.26 22.74
N LEU A 276 17.34 -34.83 21.76
CA LEU A 276 16.62 -33.57 21.82
C LEU A 276 15.63 -33.48 23.00
N GLN A 277 15.04 -34.61 23.39
CA GLN A 277 14.05 -34.67 24.47
C GLN A 277 14.68 -34.93 25.85
N GLY A 278 16.02 -34.97 25.97
CA GLY A 278 16.69 -35.32 27.22
C GLY A 278 16.40 -36.76 27.69
N ARG A 279 15.93 -37.64 26.80
CA ARG A 279 15.59 -39.04 27.09
C ARG A 279 16.78 -39.95 26.79
N GLN A 280 17.96 -39.59 27.29
CA GLN A 280 19.17 -40.39 27.13
C GLN A 280 19.26 -41.45 28.23
N GLU A 281 20.05 -42.49 27.97
CA GLU A 281 20.38 -43.52 28.97
C GLU A 281 21.21 -42.89 30.09
N ALA A 282 21.00 -43.34 31.34
CA ALA A 282 21.71 -42.80 32.50
C ALA A 282 23.23 -42.97 32.32
N GLY A 283 23.98 -41.86 32.21
CA GLY A 283 25.44 -41.86 32.10
C GLY A 283 26.03 -41.19 30.86
N THR A 284 25.21 -40.82 29.86
CA THR A 284 25.65 -40.03 28.69
C THR A 284 25.01 -38.64 28.70
N ASP A 285 25.70 -37.67 29.29
CA ASP A 285 25.28 -36.27 29.23
C ASP A 285 25.74 -35.61 27.93
N VAL A 286 25.16 -36.04 26.80
CA VAL A 286 25.41 -35.40 25.51
C VAL A 286 24.33 -34.34 25.29
N GLY A 287 24.44 -33.21 25.98
CA GLY A 287 23.62 -32.04 25.70
C GLY A 287 23.91 -31.44 24.32
N TYR A 288 23.01 -30.59 23.84
CA TYR A 288 23.15 -29.86 22.59
C TYR A 288 22.64 -28.42 22.78
N GLU A 289 23.23 -27.48 22.03
CA GLU A 289 22.75 -26.09 21.99
C GLU A 289 22.03 -25.79 20.68
N VAL A 290 22.56 -26.29 19.56
CA VAL A 290 22.06 -25.94 18.22
C VAL A 290 21.58 -27.19 17.49
N CYS A 291 20.37 -27.14 16.96
CA CYS A 291 19.80 -28.15 16.07
C CYS A 291 19.67 -27.59 14.65
N LEU A 292 20.41 -28.17 13.70
CA LEU A 292 20.27 -27.90 12.27
C LEU A 292 19.29 -28.89 11.64
N THR A 293 18.30 -28.38 10.91
CA THR A 293 17.32 -29.20 10.21
C THR A 293 16.98 -28.62 8.84
N THR A 294 16.25 -29.38 8.02
CA THR A 294 15.73 -28.91 6.73
C THR A 294 14.21 -28.75 6.77
N PRO A 295 13.62 -27.94 5.88
CA PRO A 295 12.16 -27.78 5.79
C PRO A 295 11.40 -29.10 5.72
N GLU A 296 11.93 -30.08 4.98
CA GLU A 296 11.30 -31.39 4.79
C GLU A 296 11.30 -32.21 6.09
N ILE A 297 12.38 -32.14 6.87
CA ILE A 297 12.49 -32.83 8.15
C ILE A 297 11.62 -32.13 9.20
N LEU A 298 11.61 -30.79 9.23
CA LEU A 298 10.74 -30.03 10.15
C LEU A 298 9.27 -30.42 10.00
N ILE A 299 8.78 -30.55 8.76
CA ILE A 299 7.39 -30.95 8.48
C ILE A 299 7.11 -32.39 8.95
N ARG A 300 8.09 -33.29 8.84
CA ARG A 300 7.93 -34.70 9.22
C ARG A 300 8.01 -34.90 10.74
N GLU A 301 8.91 -34.17 11.40
CA GLU A 301 9.26 -34.33 12.80
C GLU A 301 8.72 -33.19 13.68
N THR A 302 7.69 -32.48 13.21
CA THR A 302 7.08 -31.36 13.94
C THR A 302 6.69 -31.76 15.36
N ARG A 303 6.10 -32.95 15.54
CA ARG A 303 5.70 -33.47 16.87
C ARG A 303 6.87 -33.70 17.83
N THR A 304 8.05 -33.95 17.30
CA THR A 304 9.27 -34.16 18.08
C THR A 304 9.85 -32.81 18.48
N LEU A 305 9.97 -31.91 17.50
CA LEU A 305 10.56 -30.59 17.68
C LEU A 305 9.65 -29.66 18.50
N SER A 306 8.32 -29.86 18.47
CA SER A 306 7.37 -29.07 19.25
C SER A 306 7.41 -29.35 20.76
N LYS A 307 8.10 -30.41 21.19
CA LYS A 307 8.24 -30.77 22.62
C LYS A 307 9.43 -30.09 23.29
N VAL A 308 10.29 -29.45 22.50
CA VAL A 308 11.46 -28.73 22.99
C VAL A 308 11.08 -27.25 23.10
N ASP A 309 11.43 -26.60 24.21
CA ASP A 309 11.33 -25.14 24.34
C ASP A 309 12.53 -24.52 23.61
N TRP A 310 12.28 -23.83 22.51
CA TRP A 310 13.32 -23.19 21.70
C TRP A 310 13.44 -21.71 22.07
N MET A 311 14.67 -21.26 22.32
CA MET A 311 14.95 -19.85 22.52
C MET A 311 14.79 -19.08 21.20
N TYR A 312 15.36 -19.63 20.12
CA TYR A 312 15.22 -19.10 18.76
C TYR A 312 14.87 -20.19 17.75
N VAL A 313 13.99 -19.84 16.80
CA VAL A 313 13.80 -20.59 15.56
C VAL A 313 14.22 -19.70 14.39
N ILE A 314 15.41 -19.94 13.85
CA ILE A 314 15.97 -19.18 12.74
C ILE A 314 15.69 -19.93 11.43
N ILE A 315 15.23 -19.20 10.40
CA ILE A 315 14.92 -19.79 9.11
C ILE A 315 15.75 -19.11 8.02
N ASP A 316 16.64 -19.90 7.43
CA ASP A 316 17.41 -19.50 6.26
C ASP A 316 16.55 -19.59 5.00
N GLU A 317 16.80 -18.70 4.04
CA GLU A 317 15.97 -18.54 2.83
C GLU A 317 14.47 -18.33 3.15
N GLY A 318 14.17 -17.41 4.06
CA GLY A 318 12.83 -17.11 4.56
C GLY A 318 11.79 -16.76 3.48
N HIS A 319 12.21 -16.43 2.26
CA HIS A 319 11.31 -16.25 1.10
C HIS A 319 10.46 -17.50 0.80
N LYS A 320 10.81 -18.67 1.34
CA LYS A 320 10.01 -19.92 1.28
C LYS A 320 8.75 -19.90 2.16
N ILE A 321 8.63 -18.97 3.11
CA ILE A 321 7.51 -18.89 4.08
C ILE A 321 6.29 -18.13 3.53
N LYS A 322 6.37 -17.55 2.33
CA LYS A 322 5.35 -16.62 1.77
C LYS A 322 3.90 -17.06 1.87
N ASN A 323 3.60 -18.36 1.79
CA ASN A 323 2.23 -18.86 1.87
C ASN A 323 1.92 -19.41 3.27
N HIS A 324 1.04 -18.71 4.00
CA HIS A 324 0.52 -19.12 5.32
C HIS A 324 -0.19 -20.49 5.33
N LEU A 325 -0.73 -20.93 4.19
CA LEU A 325 -1.37 -22.25 4.03
C LEU A 325 -0.35 -23.36 3.74
N SER A 326 0.92 -23.02 3.53
CA SER A 326 1.93 -24.03 3.24
C SER A 326 2.16 -24.93 4.45
N ARG A 327 2.37 -26.22 4.18
CA ARG A 327 2.72 -27.21 5.23
C ARG A 327 3.96 -26.77 6.02
N PHE A 328 4.89 -26.08 5.38
CA PHE A 328 6.08 -25.54 6.03
C PHE A 328 5.72 -24.44 7.03
N HIS A 329 4.94 -23.43 6.63
CA HIS A 329 4.49 -22.36 7.53
C HIS A 329 3.73 -22.92 8.74
N ILE A 330 2.82 -23.88 8.51
CA ILE A 330 2.05 -24.53 9.57
C ILE A 330 2.99 -25.28 10.53
N ALA A 331 3.95 -26.04 10.01
CA ALA A 331 4.92 -26.77 10.83
C ALA A 331 5.81 -25.83 11.66
N VAL A 332 6.32 -24.76 11.06
CA VAL A 332 7.08 -23.71 11.75
C VAL A 332 6.24 -23.08 12.88
N SER A 333 4.99 -22.72 12.58
CA SER A 333 4.09 -22.08 13.55
C SER A 333 3.75 -23.01 14.73
N ALA A 334 3.72 -24.32 14.51
CA ALA A 334 3.45 -25.32 15.54
C ALA A 334 4.63 -25.58 16.49
N VAL A 335 5.86 -25.19 16.12
CA VAL A 335 7.02 -25.29 17.01
C VAL A 335 7.04 -24.07 17.93
N PRO A 336 6.98 -24.24 19.26
CA PRO A 336 7.03 -23.13 20.21
C PRO A 336 8.44 -22.53 20.21
N ALA A 337 8.53 -21.21 20.21
CA ALA A 337 9.79 -20.48 20.24
C ALA A 337 9.59 -19.14 20.93
N ARG A 338 10.56 -18.70 21.74
CA ARG A 338 10.53 -17.38 22.38
C ARG A 338 10.78 -16.26 21.36
N HIS A 339 11.69 -16.50 20.42
CA HIS A 339 12.01 -15.58 19.33
C HIS A 339 12.11 -16.31 17.98
N ARG A 340 11.90 -15.59 16.88
CA ARG A 340 11.95 -16.09 15.49
C ARG A 340 12.71 -15.14 14.57
#